data_AF-A0A9D7H941-F1
#
_entry.id   AF-A0A9D7H941-F1
#
_cell.length_a   1.000
_cell.length_b   1.000
_cell.length_c   1.000
_cell.angle_alpha   90.00
_cell.angle_beta   90.00
_cell.angle_gamma   90.00
#
_symmetry.space_group_name_H-M   'P 1'
#
loop_
_entity.id
_entity.type
_entity.pdbx_description
1 polymer ?
#
loop_
_entity_poly.entity_id
_entity_poly.type
_entity_poly.pdbx_seq_one_letter_code
_entity_poly.pdbx_strand_id
1 'polypeptide(L)' 'MNRDLARVQAIKKIKILPAELSVETGELTPTMKIKRKVIYKKYEAEIRAFYDEA' A
#
# COMPACT_ATOMS: atom_id res chain seq x y z
N MET A 1 -19.79 -2.70 6.72
CA MET A 1 -18.78 -2.23 5.74
C MET A 1 -18.18 -3.48 5.10
N ASN A 2 -18.22 -3.61 3.77
CA ASN A 2 -17.87 -4.80 2.95
C ASN A 2 -18.93 -5.92 2.86
N ARG A 3 -20.22 -5.63 3.04
CA ARG A 3 -21.29 -6.66 2.97
C ARG A 3 -21.48 -7.25 1.57
N ASP A 4 -21.17 -6.48 0.53
CA ASP A 4 -21.40 -6.83 -0.87
C ASP A 4 -20.13 -7.27 -1.62
N LEU A 5 -18.98 -7.35 -0.93
CA LEU A 5 -17.69 -7.73 -1.53
C LEU A 5 -17.37 -9.19 -1.25
N ALA A 6 -16.84 -9.89 -2.26
CA ALA A 6 -16.37 -11.25 -2.09
C ALA A 6 -15.25 -11.31 -1.02
N ARG A 7 -15.14 -12.42 -0.29
CA ARG A 7 -14.18 -12.58 0.81
C ARG A 7 -12.72 -12.31 0.41
N VAL A 8 -12.40 -12.52 -0.88
CA VAL A 8 -11.08 -12.29 -1.49
C VAL A 8 -10.81 -10.82 -1.83
N GLN A 9 -11.86 -10.00 -2.00
CA GLN A 9 -11.75 -8.57 -2.28
C GLN A 9 -11.71 -7.74 -0.98
N ALA A 10 -12.16 -8.33 0.14
CA ALA A 10 -12.15 -7.67 1.43
C ALA A 10 -10.71 -7.48 1.95
N ILE A 11 -10.37 -6.24 2.29
CA ILE A 11 -9.09 -5.88 2.92
C ILE A 11 -8.96 -6.63 4.25
N LYS A 12 -7.84 -7.34 4.44
CA LYS A 12 -7.58 -8.17 5.64
C LYS A 12 -6.70 -7.50 6.68
N LYS A 13 -5.63 -6.84 6.22
CA LYS A 13 -4.61 -6.19 7.06
C LYS A 13 -4.37 -4.78 6.51
N ILE A 14 -4.20 -3.80 7.40
CA ILE A 14 -3.92 -2.40 7.08
C ILE A 14 -2.81 -1.93 8.03
N LYS A 15 -1.84 -1.17 7.52
CA LYS A 15 -0.80 -0.51 8.30
C LYS A 15 -0.78 0.97 7.94
N ILE A 16 -0.64 1.81 8.94
CA ILE A 16 -0.49 3.24 8.75
C ILE A 16 0.99 3.52 8.52
N LEU A 17 1.30 4.16 7.39
CA LEU A 17 2.65 4.59 7.09
C LEU A 17 2.95 5.88 7.87
N PRO A 18 4.15 6.04 8.44
CA PRO A 18 4.51 7.23 9.20
C PRO A 18 4.78 8.46 8.31
N ALA A 19 4.86 8.26 7.00
CA ALA A 19 5.16 9.31 6.02
C ALA A 19 4.09 9.37 4.93
N GLU A 20 3.81 10.58 4.48
CA GLU A 20 2.97 10.87 3.32
C GLU A 20 3.68 10.54 2.00
N LEU A 21 2.90 10.16 0.99
CA LEU A 21 3.43 9.94 -0.36
C LEU A 21 3.68 11.29 -1.02
N SER A 22 4.91 11.55 -1.46
CA SER A 22 5.28 12.79 -2.13
C SER A 22 5.67 12.59 -3.59
N VAL A 23 5.49 13.64 -4.38
CA VAL A 23 6.01 13.74 -5.76
C VAL A 23 7.54 13.87 -5.73
N GLU A 24 8.09 14.55 -4.71
CA GLU A 24 9.53 14.81 -4.57
C GLU A 24 10.32 13.52 -4.29
N THR A 25 9.77 12.65 -3.45
CA THR A 25 10.33 11.31 -3.19
C THR A 25 10.06 10.33 -4.33
N GLY A 26 9.36 10.75 -5.39
CA GLY A 26 9.08 9.95 -6.57
C GLY A 26 8.02 8.87 -6.38
N GLU A 27 7.29 8.88 -5.26
CA GLU A 27 6.20 7.94 -4.96
C GLU A 27 4.93 8.28 -5.74
N LEU A 28 4.77 9.55 -6.09
CA LEU A 28 3.68 10.06 -6.93
C LEU A 28 4.19 10.57 -8.29
N THR A 29 3.33 10.56 -9.30
CA THR A 29 3.53 11.34 -10.53
C THR A 29 3.27 12.82 -10.23
N PRO A 30 3.74 13.75 -11.10
CA PRO A 30 3.35 15.16 -11.02
C PRO A 30 1.82 15.39 -11.07
N THR A 31 1.07 14.38 -11.53
CA THR A 31 -0.40 14.35 -11.55
C THR A 31 -1.00 13.59 -10.36
N MET A 32 -0.27 13.42 -9.26
CA MET A 32 -0.69 12.74 -8.02
C MET A 32 -1.09 11.27 -8.19
N LYS A 33 -0.68 10.61 -9.28
CA LYS A 33 -0.91 9.19 -9.47
C LYS A 33 0.15 8.37 -8.75
N ILE A 34 -0.29 7.31 -8.08
CA ILE A 34 0.56 6.39 -7.32
C ILE A 34 1.49 5.61 -8.25
N LYS A 35 2.81 5.70 -8.03
CA LYS A 35 3.81 4.86 -8.70
C LYS A 35 4.04 3.57 -7.90
N ARG A 36 3.20 2.56 -8.16
CA ARG A 36 3.20 1.27 -7.45
C ARG A 36 4.59 0.62 -7.33
N LYS A 37 5.39 0.63 -8.41
CA LYS A 37 6.73 0.01 -8.41
C LYS A 37 7.67 0.62 -7.36
N VAL A 38 7.64 1.94 -7.20
CA VAL A 38 8.50 2.65 -6.25
C VAL A 38 8.05 2.36 -4.83
N ILE A 39 6.74 2.44 -4.58
CA ILE A 39 6.14 2.18 -3.26
C ILE A 39 6.36 0.73 -2.83
N TYR A 40 6.17 -0.23 -3.72
CA TYR A 40 6.39 -1.65 -3.41
C TYR A 40 7.84 -1.94 -3.06
N LYS A 41 8.80 -1.27 -3.72
CA LYS A 41 10.22 -1.41 -3.38
C LYS A 41 10.56 -0.75 -2.06
N LYS A 42 10.01 0.44 -1.78
CA LYS A 42 10.28 1.21 -0.56
C LYS A 42 9.69 0.58 0.70
N TYR A 43 8.48 0.03 0.60
CA TYR A 43 7.75 -0.59 1.71
C TYR A 43 7.69 -2.13 1.58
N GLU A 44 8.69 -2.73 0.93
CA GLU A 44 8.74 -4.18 0.72
C GLU A 44 8.69 -4.94 2.04
N ALA A 45 9.44 -4.47 3.05
CA ALA A 45 9.47 -5.09 4.37
C ALA A 45 8.09 -5.06 5.05
N GLU A 46 7.38 -3.94 4.99
CA GLU A 46 6.03 -3.79 5.55
C GLU A 46 5.03 -4.70 4.84
N ILE A 47 5.13 -4.80 3.51
CA ILE A 47 4.28 -5.69 2.71
C ILE A 47 4.58 -7.15 3.07
N ARG A 48 5.86 -7.54 3.18
CA ARG A 48 6.25 -8.90 3.60
C ARG A 48 5.76 -9.24 4.99
N ALA A 49 5.87 -8.32 5.95
CA ALA A 49 5.38 -8.53 7.31
C ALA A 49 3.88 -8.93 7.36
N PHE A 50 3.06 -8.41 6.43
CA PHE A 50 1.66 -8.84 6.35
C PHE A 50 1.46 -10.30 5.96
N TYR A 51 2.38 -10.86 5.17
CA TYR A 51 2.32 -12.24 4.69
C TYR A 51 3.09 -13.21 5.58
N ASP A 52 4.14 -12.75 6.26
CA ASP A 52 4.95 -13.57 7.17
C ASP A 52 4.25 -13.81 8.53
N GLU A 53 3.36 -12.90 8.96
CA GLU A 53 2.48 -13.10 10.11
C GLU A 53 1.22 -13.94 9.76
N ALA A 54 1.34 -14.94 8.88
CA ALA A 54 0.22 -15.79 8.46
C ALA A 54 0.51 -17.28 8.69
#